data_AF-A0A3P7RR62-F1
#
_entry.id   AF-A0A3P7RR62-F1
#
_cell.length_a   1.000
_cell.length_b   1.000
_cell.length_c   1.000
_cell.angle_alpha   90.00
_cell.angle_beta   90.00
_cell.angle_gamma   90.00
#
_symmetry.space_group_name_H-M   'P 1'
#
loop_
_entity.id
_entity.type
_entity.pdbx_description
1 polymer ?
#
loop_
_entity_poly.entity_id
_entity_poly.type
_entity_poly.pdbx_seq_one_letter_code
_entity_poly.pdbx_strand_id
1 'polypeptide(L)'
;MELYPQITAVRPTLFKGGFHEFGLRYCAAKENPWGWDYSGCSNMQELQIILEGTIMIRRVKTEVLSQLPPKRREVVILDPGLVKSGSMKKFECNLSAVELKVCFHAWVEIPYKQFCNIKKL
;
A
#
# COMPACT_ATOMS: atom_id res chain seq x y z
N MET A 1 -10.37 10.54 -6.39
CA MET A 1 -10.26 11.81 -5.64
C MET A 1 -8.92 11.97 -4.92
N GLU A 2 -8.53 11.02 -4.05
CA GLU A 2 -7.34 11.08 -3.17
C GLU A 2 -6.00 11.45 -3.83
N LEU A 3 -5.84 11.16 -5.12
CA LEU A 3 -4.57 11.31 -5.82
C LEU A 3 -4.26 12.77 -6.20
N TYR A 4 -5.26 13.57 -6.57
CA TYR A 4 -5.06 14.95 -7.06
C TYR A 4 -4.28 15.85 -6.09
N PRO A 5 -4.62 15.95 -4.79
CA PRO A 5 -3.88 16.84 -3.88
C PRO A 5 -2.40 16.46 -3.76
N GLN A 6 -2.08 15.16 -3.82
CA GLN A 6 -0.70 14.67 -3.77
C GLN A 6 0.09 15.09 -5.02
N ILE A 7 -0.55 15.02 -6.19
CA ILE A 7 0.05 15.46 -7.45
C ILE A 7 0.31 16.96 -7.44
N THR A 8 -0.68 17.76 -7.06
CA THR A 8 -0.56 19.22 -7.05
C THR A 8 0.51 19.68 -6.05
N ALA A 9 0.69 18.97 -4.94
CA ALA A 9 1.75 19.25 -3.98
C ALA A 9 3.16 19.03 -4.55
N VAL A 10 3.36 18.02 -5.39
CA VAL A 10 4.66 17.69 -5.99
C VAL A 10 4.92 18.51 -7.26
N ARG A 11 3.91 18.63 -8.14
CA ARG A 11 4.00 19.35 -9.41
C ARG A 11 2.66 20.03 -9.74
N PRO A 12 2.44 21.28 -9.30
CA PRO A 12 1.17 21.97 -9.50
C PRO A 12 0.86 22.28 -10.96
N THR A 13 1.87 22.29 -11.83
CA THR A 13 1.72 22.59 -13.27
C THR A 13 1.36 21.39 -14.13
N LEU A 14 1.29 20.17 -13.55
CA LEU A 14 1.05 18.94 -14.31
C LEU A 14 -0.37 18.88 -14.89
N PHE A 15 -1.37 19.30 -14.11
CA PHE A 15 -2.76 19.39 -14.54
C PHE A 15 -3.26 20.83 -14.39
N LYS A 16 -3.26 21.58 -15.50
CA LYS A 16 -3.68 23.00 -15.54
C LYS A 16 -5.18 23.19 -15.40
N GLY A 17 -5.96 22.15 -15.68
CA GLY A 17 -7.42 22.12 -15.59
C GLY A 17 -8.03 22.19 -14.19
N GLY A 18 -7.18 22.16 -13.16
CA GLY A 18 -7.65 22.15 -11.78
C GLY A 18 -8.30 20.82 -11.36
N PHE A 19 -8.90 20.84 -10.17
CA PHE A 19 -9.45 19.65 -9.53
C PHE A 19 -10.63 19.04 -10.30
N HIS A 20 -11.54 19.88 -10.81
CA HIS A 20 -12.76 19.41 -11.43
C HIS A 20 -12.50 18.76 -12.79
N GLU A 21 -11.62 19.33 -13.63
CA GLU A 21 -11.23 18.72 -14.91
C GLU A 21 -10.55 17.36 -14.70
N PHE A 22 -9.68 17.25 -13.68
CA PHE A 22 -9.07 15.98 -13.30
C PHE A 22 -10.12 14.95 -12.87
N GLY A 23 -11.11 15.38 -12.07
CA GLY A 23 -12.20 14.52 -11.62
C GLY A 23 -13.07 14.01 -12.77
N LEU A 24 -13.43 14.88 -13.72
CA LEU A 24 -14.19 14.51 -14.91
C LEU A 24 -13.43 13.50 -15.78
N ARG A 25 -12.13 13.73 -16.03
CA ARG A 25 -11.34 12.90 -16.96
C ARG A 25 -10.91 11.56 -16.36
N TYR A 26 -10.51 11.53 -15.10
CA TYR A 26 -9.88 10.35 -14.48
C TYR A 26 -10.69 9.72 -13.35
N CYS A 27 -11.56 10.47 -12.67
CA CYS A 27 -12.43 9.94 -11.61
C CYS A 27 -13.86 9.64 -12.12
N ALA A 28 -14.08 9.70 -13.44
CA ALA A 28 -15.37 9.53 -14.09
C ALA A 28 -16.50 10.30 -13.39
N ALA A 29 -16.25 11.58 -13.07
CA ALA A 29 -17.14 12.34 -12.22
C ALA A 29 -18.55 12.46 -12.82
N LYS A 30 -19.57 12.20 -11.99
CA LYS A 30 -20.97 12.26 -12.39
C LYS A 30 -21.72 13.27 -11.54
N GLU A 31 -22.61 14.01 -12.18
CA GLU A 31 -23.53 14.89 -11.48
C GLU A 31 -24.71 14.07 -10.96
N ASN A 32 -24.86 14.06 -9.64
CA ASN A 32 -26.01 13.49 -8.94
C ASN A 32 -26.88 14.63 -8.40
N PRO A 33 -28.16 14.36 -8.07
CA PRO A 33 -29.06 15.40 -7.55
C PRO A 33 -28.55 16.14 -6.30
N TRP A 34 -27.62 15.53 -5.55
CA TRP A 34 -27.08 16.06 -4.30
C TRP A 34 -25.62 16.53 -4.42
N GLY A 35 -25.05 16.54 -5.64
CA GLY A 35 -23.69 17.00 -5.90
C GLY A 35 -22.90 16.09 -6.85
N TRP A 36 -21.58 16.28 -6.88
CA TRP A 36 -20.70 15.52 -7.75
C TRP A 36 -20.17 14.26 -7.08
N ASP A 37 -20.28 13.13 -7.79
CA ASP A 37 -19.70 11.85 -7.40
C ASP A 37 -18.37 11.63 -8.12
N TYR A 38 -17.29 11.44 -7.35
CA TYR A 38 -15.92 11.21 -7.83
C TYR A 38 -15.39 9.80 -7.48
N SER A 39 -16.28 8.84 -7.17
CA SER A 39 -15.87 7.48 -6.78
C SER A 39 -15.41 6.60 -7.95
N GLY A 40 -15.63 7.05 -9.19
CA GLY A 40 -15.32 6.29 -10.40
C GLY A 40 -13.83 6.29 -10.79
N CYS A 41 -13.52 5.59 -11.87
CA CYS A 41 -12.22 5.64 -12.52
C CYS A 41 -12.38 5.55 -14.05
N SER A 42 -11.61 6.36 -14.76
CA SER A 42 -11.59 6.41 -16.23
C SER A 42 -10.18 6.73 -16.72
N ASN A 43 -9.83 6.31 -17.94
CA ASN A 43 -8.55 6.63 -18.58
C ASN A 43 -7.30 6.31 -17.73
N MET A 44 -7.34 5.20 -16.97
CA MET A 44 -6.29 4.83 -16.01
C MET A 44 -4.95 4.53 -16.68
N GLN A 45 -4.96 4.00 -17.90
CA GLN A 45 -3.74 3.71 -18.66
C GLN A 45 -3.00 4.99 -19.02
N GLU A 46 -3.71 6.03 -19.48
CA GLU A 46 -3.14 7.34 -19.75
C GLU A 46 -2.53 7.93 -18.47
N LEU A 47 -3.30 7.92 -17.38
CA LEU A 47 -2.86 8.45 -16.10
C LEU A 47 -1.60 7.74 -15.60
N GLN A 48 -1.54 6.41 -15.73
CA GLN A 48 -0.37 5.63 -15.33
C GLN A 48 0.89 6.06 -16.09
N ILE A 49 0.80 6.19 -17.42
CA ILE A 49 1.94 6.60 -18.27
C ILE A 49 2.45 7.99 -17.84
N ILE A 50 1.52 8.94 -17.63
CA ILE A 50 1.87 10.28 -17.18
C ILE A 50 2.59 10.22 -15.82
N LEU A 51 2.06 9.47 -14.86
CA LEU A 51 2.64 9.41 -13.51
C LEU A 51 4.03 8.78 -13.48
N GLU A 52 4.20 7.65 -14.16
CA GLU A 52 5.48 6.94 -14.26
C GLU A 52 6.56 7.80 -14.97
N GLY A 53 6.17 8.58 -15.98
CA GLY A 53 7.09 9.48 -16.68
C GLY A 53 7.44 10.76 -15.92
N THR A 54 6.67 11.16 -14.91
CA THR A 54 6.77 12.52 -14.34
C THR A 54 7.10 12.61 -12.87
N ILE A 55 6.38 11.88 -12.00
CA ILE A 55 6.41 12.07 -10.55
C ILE A 55 6.56 10.76 -9.77
N MET A 56 6.24 9.62 -10.36
CA MET A 56 6.22 8.34 -9.68
C MET A 56 7.49 7.55 -9.97
N ILE A 57 8.26 7.26 -8.92
CA ILE A 57 9.39 6.33 -8.98
C ILE A 57 8.95 5.03 -8.32
N ARG A 58 8.88 3.95 -9.10
CA ARG A 58 8.51 2.61 -8.62
C ARG A 58 9.70 1.66 -8.71
N ARG A 59 10.10 1.08 -7.57
CA ARG A 59 11.11 0.01 -7.47
C ARG A 59 10.52 -1.19 -6.76
N VAL A 60 10.95 -2.40 -7.10
CA VAL A 60 10.44 -3.61 -6.45
C VAL A 60 11.31 -3.99 -5.26
N LYS A 61 10.70 -4.62 -4.25
CA LYS A 61 11.44 -5.04 -3.05
C LYS A 61 12.60 -5.98 -3.38
N THR A 62 12.46 -6.83 -4.40
CA THR A 62 13.53 -7.72 -4.86
C THR A 62 14.77 -6.99 -5.34
N GLU A 63 14.64 -5.76 -5.87
CA GLU A 63 15.77 -4.93 -6.31
C GLU A 63 16.52 -4.29 -5.14
N VAL A 64 15.84 -4.05 -4.01
CA VAL A 64 16.39 -3.28 -2.88
C VAL A 64 16.69 -4.16 -1.66
N LEU A 65 16.22 -5.42 -1.63
CA LEU A 65 16.33 -6.28 -0.44
C LEU A 65 17.77 -6.60 -0.02
N SER A 66 18.70 -6.62 -0.97
CA SER A 66 20.13 -6.84 -0.68
C SER A 66 20.77 -5.69 0.11
N GLN A 67 20.20 -4.49 0.06
CA GLN A 67 20.69 -3.30 0.76
C GLN A 67 20.12 -3.17 2.18
N LEU A 68 19.11 -3.98 2.52
CA LEU A 68 18.36 -3.87 3.75
C LEU A 68 18.52 -5.14 4.60
N PRO A 69 18.56 -5.02 5.94
CA PRO A 69 18.49 -6.17 6.81
C PRO A 69 17.26 -7.05 6.52
N PRO A 70 17.35 -8.37 6.73
CA PRO A 70 16.25 -9.28 6.45
C PRO A 70 15.00 -8.91 7.26
N LYS A 71 13.84 -8.88 6.59
CA LYS A 71 12.57 -8.53 7.22
C LYS A 71 12.17 -9.58 8.26
N ARG A 72 12.11 -9.21 9.54
CA ARG A 72 11.53 -10.01 10.63
C ARG A 72 10.04 -9.69 10.79
N ARG A 73 9.21 -10.70 11.04
CA ARG A 73 7.80 -10.55 11.44
C ARG A 73 7.57 -11.48 12.63
N GLU A 74 7.15 -10.91 13.74
CA GLU A 74 6.83 -11.64 14.96
C GLU A 74 5.38 -11.30 15.33
N VAL A 75 4.59 -12.34 15.60
CA VAL A 75 3.21 -12.18 16.06
C VAL A 75 3.21 -12.61 17.52
N VAL A 76 3.05 -11.65 18.42
CA VAL A 76 2.91 -11.92 19.85
C VAL A 76 1.42 -12.03 20.14
N ILE A 77 0.97 -13.24 20.49
CA ILE A 77 -0.41 -13.49 20.90
C ILE A 77 -0.51 -13.16 22.37
N LEU A 78 -1.38 -12.21 22.72
CA LEU A 78 -1.67 -11.86 24.11
C LEU A 78 -2.90 -12.60 24.58
N ASP A 79 -2.83 -13.16 25.79
CA ASP A 79 -3.98 -13.72 26.47
C ASP A 79 -4.87 -12.57 27.00
N PRO A 80 -6.15 -12.49 26.57
CA PRO A 80 -7.07 -11.46 27.03
C PRO A 80 -7.31 -11.46 28.55
N GLY A 81 -7.06 -12.57 29.25
CA GLY A 81 -7.18 -12.66 30.71
C GLY A 81 -6.07 -11.97 31.50
N LEU A 82 -4.94 -11.64 30.87
CA LEU A 82 -3.75 -11.07 31.51
C LEU A 82 -3.56 -9.57 31.25
N VAL A 83 -4.43 -8.96 30.43
CA VAL A 83 -4.35 -7.53 30.10
C VAL A 83 -5.01 -6.71 31.22
N LYS A 84 -4.24 -6.35 32.26
CA LYS A 84 -4.62 -5.28 33.20
C LYS A 84 -4.23 -3.92 32.61
N SER A 85 -5.13 -2.95 32.64
CA SER A 85 -5.02 -1.60 32.06
C SER A 85 -3.96 -0.68 32.72
N GLY A 86 -3.04 -1.24 33.50
CA GLY A 86 -2.00 -0.50 34.21
C GLY A 86 -0.59 -0.94 33.82
N SER A 87 0.19 0.02 33.31
CA SER A 87 1.64 -0.02 33.09
C SER A 87 2.10 -0.63 31.75
N MET A 88 2.33 0.24 30.77
CA MET A 88 3.30 -0.03 29.69
C MET A 88 4.70 -0.21 30.32
N LYS A 89 5.09 -1.45 30.60
CA LYS A 89 6.50 -1.77 30.82
C LYS A 89 7.11 -2.12 29.46
N LYS A 90 8.21 -1.45 29.13
CA LYS A 90 9.02 -1.68 27.93
C LYS A 90 9.39 -3.17 27.88
N PHE A 91 8.75 -3.93 26.99
CA PHE A 91 9.14 -5.31 26.72
C PHE A 91 10.39 -5.28 25.83
N GLU A 92 11.56 -5.33 26.46
CA GLU A 92 12.76 -5.86 25.81
C GLU A 92 12.65 -7.39 25.86
N CYS A 93 12.17 -7.98 24.77
CA CYS A 93 12.18 -9.42 24.61
C CYS A 93 13.63 -9.88 24.47
N ASN A 94 14.21 -10.42 25.54
CA ASN A 94 15.40 -11.23 25.43
C ASN A 94 15.04 -12.51 24.70
N LEU A 95 15.65 -12.70 23.54
CA LEU A 95 15.52 -13.88 22.68
C LEU A 95 16.22 -15.08 23.32
N SER A 96 15.78 -15.52 24.50
CA SER A 96 16.10 -16.86 24.99
C SER A 96 14.97 -17.78 24.57
N ALA A 97 15.28 -18.61 23.57
CA ALA A 97 14.55 -19.78 23.09
C ALA A 97 13.37 -20.22 23.98
N VAL A 98 12.18 -19.66 23.74
CA VAL A 98 10.93 -20.29 24.16
C VAL A 98 10.50 -21.18 23.00
N GLU A 99 10.36 -22.47 23.29
CA GLU A 99 10.06 -23.55 22.35
C GLU A 99 8.99 -23.15 21.33
N LEU A 100 9.41 -23.12 20.06
CA LEU A 100 8.55 -23.17 18.89
C LEU A 100 7.87 -24.55 18.82
N LYS A 101 6.97 -24.86 19.75
CA LYS A 101 6.04 -25.99 19.61
C LYS A 101 4.85 -25.56 18.77
N VAL A 102 5.09 -25.61 17.46
CA VAL A 102 4.21 -26.13 16.42
C VAL A 102 2.74 -25.65 16.43
N CYS A 103 2.50 -24.58 15.68
CA CYS A 103 1.40 -24.52 14.70
C CYS A 103 2.01 -24.44 13.28
N PHE A 104 3.05 -25.23 13.03
CA PHE A 104 3.79 -25.27 11.76
C PHE A 104 3.09 -26.12 10.69
N HIS A 105 1.93 -26.72 10.98
CA HIS A 105 1.29 -27.69 10.09
C HIS A 105 0.20 -27.14 9.15
N ALA A 106 0.14 -25.81 8.95
CA ALA A 106 -0.78 -25.22 7.96
C ALA A 106 -0.19 -24.11 7.08
N TRP A 107 1.15 -23.93 7.07
CA TRP A 107 1.84 -22.96 6.21
C TRP A 107 2.91 -23.61 5.34
N VAL A 108 2.63 -24.83 4.85
CA VAL A 108 3.30 -25.35 3.66
C VAL A 108 2.40 -25.01 2.48
N GLU A 109 2.96 -24.22 1.55
CA GLU A 109 2.38 -23.72 0.29
C GLU A 109 1.46 -22.49 0.34
N ILE A 110 2.05 -21.30 0.55
CA ILE A 110 1.67 -20.13 -0.27
C ILE A 110 2.96 -19.49 -0.81
N PRO A 111 3.39 -19.82 -2.04
CA PRO A 111 4.59 -19.24 -2.61
C PRO A 111 4.37 -17.75 -2.90
N TYR A 112 5.23 -16.90 -2.34
CA TYR A 112 5.45 -15.51 -2.79
C TYR A 112 6.15 -15.46 -4.17
N LYS A 113 5.66 -16.25 -5.14
CA LYS A 113 6.05 -16.25 -6.55
C LYS A 113 4.85 -16.63 -7.42
N GLN A 114 3.86 -15.75 -7.49
CA GLN A 114 2.98 -15.71 -8.67
C GLN A 114 2.31 -14.35 -8.75
N PHE A 115 3.00 -13.37 -9.36
CA PHE A 115 2.44 -12.27 -10.16
C PHE A 115 3.63 -11.47 -10.71
N CYS A 116 4.44 -12.17 -11.51
CA CYS A 116 5.38 -11.56 -12.45
C CYS A 116 5.13 -12.27 -13.79
N ASN A 117 4.81 -11.50 -14.82
CA ASN A 117 4.50 -11.86 -16.23
C ASN A 117 3.10 -12.37 -16.60
N ILE A 118 2.19 -11.42 -16.90
CA ILE A 118 1.28 -11.40 -18.07
C ILE A 118 0.98 -9.89 -18.30
N LYS A 119 1.27 -9.15 -19.37
CA LYS A 119 1.45 -9.41 -20.81
C LYS A 119 2.50 -8.43 -21.37
N LYS A 120 3.48 -8.99 -22.09
CA LYS A 120 4.13 -8.35 -23.23
C LYS A 120 3.50 -9.05 -24.45
N LEU A 121 2.54 -8.38 -25.09
CA LEU A 121 2.08 -8.63 -26.45
C LEU A 121 1.82 -7.24 -27.03
#